data_AF-A5JHD3-F1
#
_entry.id   AF-A5JHD3-F1
#
_cell.length_a   1.000
_cell.length_b   1.000
_cell.length_c   1.000
_cell.angle_alpha   90.00
_cell.angle_beta   90.00
_cell.angle_gamma   90.00
#
_symmetry.space_group_name_H-M   'P 1'
#
loop_
_entity.id
_entity.type
_entity.pdbx_description
1 polymer ?
#
loop_
_entity_poly.entity_id
_entity_poly.type
_entity_poly.pdbx_seq_one_letter_code
_entity_poly.pdbx_strand_id
1 'polypeptide(L)'
;MTFTKSVTCYDFYDRAQTGEKCTQDDWDLMTIPMKSMELKQKYNLDFGKEFVPTDKDQMGRLFKAGFEMLLDCGIWCTDTHRIVKYTEDEIWDAINNPHREFQLER
;
A
#
# COMPACT_ATOMS: atom_id res chain seq x y z
N MET A 1 -6.63 0.09 -18.72
CA MET A 1 -6.96 1.50 -19.01
C MET A 1 -5.82 2.29 -18.40
N THR A 2 -4.96 2.89 -19.21
CA THR A 2 -3.80 3.65 -18.71
C THR A 2 -4.32 4.87 -17.91
N PHE A 3 -3.84 5.06 -16.69
CA PHE A 3 -4.24 6.15 -15.80
C PHE A 3 -3.85 7.52 -16.39
N THR A 4 -4.68 8.53 -16.14
CA THR A 4 -4.62 9.83 -16.84
C THR A 4 -3.48 10.73 -16.35
N LYS A 5 -2.98 10.53 -15.12
CA LYS A 5 -1.91 11.31 -14.48
C LYS A 5 -1.33 10.57 -13.26
N SER A 6 -0.04 10.77 -12.97
CA SER A 6 0.59 10.26 -11.74
C SER A 6 -0.15 10.74 -10.50
N VAL A 7 -0.31 9.86 -9.51
CA VAL A 7 -1.02 10.18 -8.27
C VAL A 7 -0.25 11.19 -7.45
N THR A 8 -0.95 12.23 -6.98
CA THR A 8 -0.39 13.28 -6.13
C THR A 8 -1.19 13.45 -4.84
N CYS A 9 -0.74 14.33 -3.95
CA CYS A 9 -1.50 14.70 -2.76
C CYS A 9 -2.86 15.35 -3.07
N TYR A 10 -3.01 16.00 -4.23
CA TYR A 10 -4.30 16.56 -4.68
C TYR A 10 -5.30 15.45 -4.98
N ASP A 11 -4.87 14.38 -5.64
CA ASP A 11 -5.70 13.21 -5.91
C ASP A 11 -6.13 12.50 -4.63
N PHE A 12 -5.21 12.43 -3.64
CA PHE A 12 -5.54 11.90 -2.32
C PHE A 12 -6.65 12.72 -1.68
N TYR A 13 -6.55 14.05 -1.69
CA TYR A 13 -7.57 14.93 -1.12
C TYR A 13 -8.93 14.74 -1.80
N ASP A 14 -8.98 14.77 -3.14
CA ASP A 14 -10.22 14.61 -3.91
C ASP A 14 -10.92 13.28 -3.61
N ARG A 15 -10.14 12.18 -3.54
CA ARG A 15 -10.64 10.85 -3.18
C ARG A 15 -11.05 10.78 -1.72
N ALA A 16 -10.33 11.41 -0.80
CA ALA A 16 -10.65 11.40 0.62
C ALA A 16 -11.98 12.10 0.94
N GLN A 17 -12.44 13.04 0.10
CA GLN A 17 -13.76 13.67 0.24
C GLN A 17 -14.93 12.72 -0.11
N THR A 18 -14.70 11.77 -1.02
CA THR A 18 -15.77 10.98 -1.66
C THR A 18 -15.66 9.46 -1.46
N GLY A 19 -14.53 8.98 -0.95
CA GLY A 19 -14.23 7.56 -0.74
C GLY A 19 -15.17 6.86 0.24
N GLU A 20 -15.07 5.55 0.34
CA GLU A 20 -15.93 4.74 1.21
C GLU A 20 -15.79 5.16 2.68
N LYS A 21 -16.90 5.35 3.40
CA LYS A 21 -16.85 5.67 4.83
C LYS A 21 -16.43 4.43 5.61
N CYS A 22 -15.47 4.60 6.51
CA CYS A 22 -14.98 3.53 7.37
C CYS A 22 -14.67 4.13 8.75
N THR A 23 -15.10 3.47 9.81
CA THR A 23 -14.72 3.89 11.16
C THR A 23 -13.28 3.51 11.46
N GLN A 24 -12.68 4.15 12.46
CA GLN A 24 -11.34 3.79 12.87
C GLN A 24 -11.28 2.34 13.37
N ASP A 25 -12.26 1.91 14.17
CA ASP A 25 -12.29 0.54 14.71
C ASP A 25 -12.42 -0.51 13.59
N ASP A 26 -13.26 -0.25 12.58
CA ASP A 26 -13.37 -1.15 11.41
C ASP A 26 -12.05 -1.22 10.63
N TRP A 27 -11.31 -0.12 10.56
CA TRP A 27 -10.01 -0.09 9.89
C TRP A 27 -8.94 -0.84 10.69
N ASP A 28 -8.75 -0.46 11.95
CA ASP A 28 -7.66 -0.90 12.83
C ASP A 28 -7.87 -2.33 13.35
N LEU A 29 -9.11 -2.72 13.65
CA LEU A 29 -9.41 -4.02 14.28
C LEU A 29 -9.89 -5.07 13.27
N MET A 30 -10.37 -4.67 12.09
CA MET A 30 -10.88 -5.61 11.08
C MET A 30 -10.07 -5.54 9.79
N THR A 31 -10.12 -4.42 9.07
CA THR A 31 -9.59 -4.31 7.70
C THR A 31 -8.10 -4.64 7.62
N ILE A 32 -7.27 -3.96 8.42
CA ILE A 32 -5.82 -4.14 8.40
C ILE A 32 -5.40 -5.52 8.94
N PRO A 33 -5.87 -5.98 10.12
CA PRO A 33 -5.46 -7.29 10.64
C PRO A 33 -5.90 -8.46 9.77
N MET A 34 -7.14 -8.44 9.24
CA MET A 34 -7.67 -9.52 8.41
C MET A 34 -6.88 -9.65 7.10
N LYS A 35 -6.66 -8.55 6.37
CA LYS A 35 -5.90 -8.59 5.12
C LYS A 35 -4.44 -8.97 5.36
N SER A 36 -3.82 -8.49 6.43
CA SER A 36 -2.45 -8.88 6.80
C SER A 36 -2.33 -10.38 7.06
N MET A 37 -3.28 -10.96 7.80
CA MET A 37 -3.32 -12.40 8.08
C MET A 37 -3.56 -13.22 6.80
N GLU A 38 -4.51 -12.79 5.97
CA GLU A 38 -4.83 -13.41 4.67
C GLU A 38 -3.58 -13.46 3.78
N LEU A 39 -2.90 -12.32 3.59
CA LEU A 39 -1.74 -12.22 2.70
C LEU A 39 -0.55 -13.00 3.22
N LYS A 40 -0.31 -12.99 4.53
CA LYS A 40 0.73 -13.83 5.15
C LYS A 40 0.54 -15.31 4.80
N GLN A 41 -0.70 -15.80 4.89
CA GLN A 41 -1.03 -17.19 4.57
C GLN A 41 -0.96 -17.45 3.05
N LYS A 42 -1.59 -16.57 2.24
CA LYS A 42 -1.63 -16.66 0.77
C LYS A 42 -0.23 -16.76 0.15
N TYR A 43 0.69 -15.94 0.64
CA TYR A 43 2.07 -15.87 0.14
C TYR A 43 3.06 -16.76 0.91
N ASN A 44 2.56 -17.54 1.89
CA ASN A 44 3.36 -18.42 2.76
C ASN A 44 4.63 -17.73 3.29
N LEU A 45 4.43 -16.61 3.99
CA LEU A 45 5.51 -15.78 4.51
C LEU A 45 5.99 -16.30 5.88
N ASP A 46 7.25 -16.74 5.95
CA ASP A 46 7.93 -17.15 7.17
C ASP A 46 9.37 -16.65 7.19
N PHE A 47 9.67 -15.67 8.04
CA PHE A 47 10.99 -15.04 8.12
C PHE A 47 11.97 -15.84 8.99
N GLY A 48 11.50 -16.87 9.70
CA GLY A 48 12.31 -17.66 10.61
C GLY A 48 13.01 -16.80 11.66
N LYS A 49 14.34 -16.90 11.71
CA LYS A 49 15.20 -16.13 12.62
C LYS A 49 16.10 -15.12 11.89
N GLU A 50 15.92 -14.97 10.57
CA GLU A 50 16.74 -14.08 9.77
C GLU A 50 16.28 -12.63 9.97
N PHE A 51 17.21 -11.76 10.35
CA PHE A 51 16.95 -10.32 10.42
C PHE A 51 16.99 -9.68 9.02
N VAL A 52 17.91 -10.14 8.18
CA VAL A 52 18.04 -9.70 6.78
C VAL A 52 17.80 -10.93 5.91
N PRO A 53 16.73 -10.96 5.10
CA PRO A 53 16.39 -12.13 4.31
C PRO A 53 17.43 -12.37 3.20
N THR A 54 17.79 -13.63 2.99
CA THR A 54 18.68 -14.04 1.88
C THR A 54 17.96 -14.81 0.78
N ASP A 55 16.77 -15.34 1.07
CA ASP A 55 15.89 -16.00 0.10
C ASP A 55 15.17 -14.99 -0.79
N LYS A 56 15.60 -14.90 -2.06
CA LYS A 56 15.01 -13.99 -3.06
C LYS A 56 13.56 -14.33 -3.41
N ASP A 57 13.17 -15.60 -3.37
CA ASP A 57 11.79 -16.00 -3.69
C ASP A 57 10.86 -15.53 -2.59
N GLN A 58 11.27 -15.68 -1.33
CA GLN A 58 10.54 -15.16 -0.19
C GLN A 58 10.44 -13.62 -0.21
N MET A 59 11.54 -12.92 -0.52
CA MET A 59 11.52 -11.47 -0.70
C MET A 59 10.54 -11.04 -1.81
N GLY A 60 10.51 -11.76 -2.93
CA GLY A 60 9.58 -11.51 -4.02
C GLY A 60 8.11 -11.74 -3.62
N ARG A 61 7.83 -12.79 -2.83
CA ARG A 61 6.50 -13.03 -2.26
C ARG A 61 6.10 -11.92 -1.28
N LEU A 62 7.02 -11.47 -0.43
CA LEU A 62 6.77 -10.35 0.50
C LEU A 62 6.45 -9.05 -0.23
N PHE A 63 7.21 -8.73 -1.29
CA PHE A 63 6.93 -7.54 -2.10
C PHE A 63 5.52 -7.59 -2.72
N LYS A 64 5.14 -8.73 -3.31
CA LYS A 64 3.79 -8.91 -3.88
C LYS A 64 2.70 -8.80 -2.81
N ALA A 65 2.92 -9.37 -1.63
CA ALA A 65 1.99 -9.24 -0.50
C ALA A 65 1.80 -7.78 -0.08
N GLY A 66 2.89 -7.02 0.06
CA GLY A 66 2.81 -5.59 0.41
C GLY A 66 2.12 -4.75 -0.67
N PHE A 67 2.40 -5.03 -1.95
CA PHE A 67 1.73 -4.40 -3.09
C PHE A 67 0.21 -4.66 -3.07
N GLU A 68 -0.18 -5.94 -2.91
CA GLU A 68 -1.58 -6.33 -2.86
C GLU A 68 -2.29 -5.73 -1.64
N MET A 69 -1.61 -5.61 -0.48
CA MET A 69 -2.16 -4.98 0.70
C MET A 69 -2.55 -3.52 0.45
N LEU A 70 -1.66 -2.73 -0.18
CA LEU A 70 -1.96 -1.34 -0.51
C LEU A 70 -3.09 -1.22 -1.55
N LEU A 71 -3.10 -2.08 -2.57
CA LEU A 71 -4.13 -2.11 -3.61
C LEU A 71 -5.51 -2.46 -3.04
N ASP A 72 -5.57 -3.51 -2.22
CA ASP A 72 -6.81 -4.06 -1.66
C ASP A 72 -7.35 -3.23 -0.48
N CYS A 73 -6.51 -2.69 0.39
CA CYS A 73 -6.97 -1.87 1.50
C CYS A 73 -7.13 -0.40 1.11
N GLY A 74 -6.14 0.17 0.42
CA GLY A 74 -6.02 1.62 0.28
C GLY A 74 -5.47 2.28 1.55
N ILE A 75 -5.78 3.56 1.74
CA ILE A 75 -5.34 4.37 2.88
C ILE A 75 -6.56 5.04 3.52
N TRP A 76 -6.70 4.90 4.84
CA TRP A 76 -7.75 5.57 5.59
C TRP A 76 -7.34 6.99 5.99
N CYS A 77 -8.18 7.96 5.67
CA CYS A 77 -8.01 9.36 6.05
C CYS A 77 -8.77 9.63 7.36
N THR A 78 -8.02 9.99 8.40
CA THR A 78 -8.55 10.24 9.75
C THR A 78 -9.55 11.39 9.80
N ASP A 79 -9.32 12.47 9.04
CA ASP A 79 -10.16 13.68 9.11
C ASP A 79 -11.51 13.49 8.43
N THR A 80 -11.55 12.74 7.32
CA THR A 80 -12.79 12.49 6.56
C THR A 80 -13.46 11.16 6.92
N HIS A 81 -12.78 10.30 7.69
CA HIS A 81 -13.17 8.94 8.02
C HIS A 81 -13.54 8.12 6.78
N ARG A 82 -12.70 8.22 5.74
CA ARG A 82 -12.91 7.58 4.44
C ARG A 82 -11.66 6.91 3.89
N ILE A 83 -11.86 5.90 3.06
CA ILE A 83 -10.80 5.12 2.43
C ILE A 83 -10.48 5.72 1.05
N VAL A 84 -9.20 6.01 0.82
CA VAL A 84 -8.62 6.38 -0.47
C VAL A 84 -8.07 5.12 -1.14
N LYS A 85 -8.58 4.82 -2.34
CA LYS A 85 -8.18 3.64 -3.13
C LYS A 85 -7.29 4.05 -4.30
N TYR A 86 -6.42 3.14 -4.69
CA TYR A 86 -5.54 3.27 -5.85
C TYR A 86 -5.81 2.16 -6.86
N THR A 87 -5.39 2.37 -8.09
CA THR A 87 -5.34 1.31 -9.12
C THR A 87 -3.95 0.69 -9.18
N GLU A 88 -3.85 -0.53 -9.72
CA GLU A 88 -2.57 -1.21 -9.90
C GLU A 88 -1.59 -0.37 -10.73
N ASP A 89 -2.06 0.23 -11.83
CA ASP A 89 -1.22 1.04 -12.71
C ASP A 89 -0.68 2.29 -12.00
N GLU A 90 -1.46 2.92 -11.11
CA GLU A 90 -1.03 4.08 -10.31
C GLU A 90 0.09 3.73 -9.33
N ILE A 91 0.00 2.57 -8.68
CA ILE A 91 1.04 2.11 -7.75
C ILE A 91 2.31 1.78 -8.55
N TRP A 92 2.19 1.12 -9.70
CA TRP A 92 3.33 0.84 -10.57
C TRP A 92 3.99 2.10 -11.15
N ASP A 93 3.22 3.11 -11.52
CA ASP A 93 3.76 4.40 -11.96
C ASP A 93 4.67 5.03 -10.91
N ALA A 94 4.22 5.05 -9.65
CA ALA A 94 4.99 5.59 -8.54
C ALA A 94 6.27 4.76 -8.26
N ILE A 95 6.17 3.43 -8.29
CA ILE A 95 7.31 2.52 -8.06
C ILE A 95 8.35 2.61 -9.18
N ASN A 96 7.92 2.84 -10.42
CA ASN A 96 8.82 2.89 -11.59
C ASN A 96 9.50 4.26 -11.78
N ASN A 97 8.97 5.33 -11.17
CA ASN A 97 9.48 6.69 -11.32
C ASN A 97 9.93 7.38 -10.01
N PRO A 98 10.70 6.72 -9.11
CA PRO A 98 11.20 7.37 -7.91
C PRO A 98 12.36 8.32 -8.22
N HIS A 99 12.54 9.35 -7.39
CA HIS A 99 13.79 10.12 -7.38
C HIS A 99 14.96 9.19 -7.00
N ARG A 100 15.94 9.08 -7.89
CA ARG A 100 17.07 8.14 -7.71
C ARG A 100 18.11 8.64 -6.71
N GLU A 101 18.34 9.96 -6.71
CA GLU A 101 19.30 10.63 -5.84
C GLU A 101 18.92 12.12 -5.74
N PHE A 102 19.42 12.77 -4.70
CA PHE A 102 19.33 14.22 -4.51
C PHE A 102 20.57 14.71 -3.77
N GLN A 103 20.88 15.99 -3.90
CA GLN A 103 21.96 16.63 -3.14
C GLN A 103 21.36 17.40 -1.97
N LEU A 104 21.96 17.23 -0.79
CA LEU A 104 21.69 18.07 0.37
C LEU A 104 22.64 19.26 0.31
N GLU A 105 22.10 20.46 0.17
CA GLU A 105 22.87 21.68 0.35
C GLU A 105 23.23 21.82 1.83
N ARG A 106 24.51 22.13 2.10
CA ARG A 106 25.04 22.33 3.47
C ARG A 106 24.75 23.73 3.96
#